data_AF-A0A0R2TSB5-F1
#
_entry.id   AF-A0A0R2TSB5-F1
#
_cell.length_a   1.000
_cell.length_b   1.000
_cell.length_c   1.000
_cell.angle_alpha   90.00
_cell.angle_beta   90.00
_cell.angle_gamma   90.00
#
_symmetry.space_group_name_H-M   'P 1'
#
loop_
_entity.id
_entity.type
_entity.pdbx_description
1 polymer ?
#
loop_
_entity_poly.entity_id
_entity_poly.type
_entity_poly.pdbx_seq_one_letter_code
_entity_poly.pdbx_strand_id
1 'polypeptide(L)'
;MLERLKSKWGINSNSQIVIIFIVFGVTGSSAAALSGPVMDYFNISKSFLHPLIYWPLRILVLFPVYQILLIWFGLFASALVSVFTFQKDKFYFNFFYKIAKVMVVKMIKLLSGGILFKN
;
A
#
# COMPACT_ATOMS: atom_id res chain seq x y z
N MET A 1 -14.84 -1.52 18.00
CA MET A 1 -13.62 -1.77 17.19
C MET A 1 -13.45 -0.76 16.05
N LEU A 2 -14.46 -0.57 15.20
CA LEU A 2 -14.43 0.40 14.09
C LEU A 2 -14.21 1.85 14.55
N GLU A 3 -14.76 2.26 15.68
CA GLU A 3 -14.59 3.62 16.21
C GLU A 3 -13.14 3.98 16.56
N ARG A 4 -12.35 3.01 17.06
CA ARG A 4 -10.92 3.21 17.31
C ARG A 4 -10.15 3.45 16.02
N LEU A 5 -10.54 2.77 14.94
CA LEU A 5 -9.94 2.95 13.62
C LEU A 5 -10.31 4.32 13.04
N LYS A 6 -11.57 4.72 13.19
CA LYS A 6 -12.06 6.04 12.77
C LYS A 6 -11.32 7.18 13.47
N SER A 7 -11.20 7.12 14.79
CA SER A 7 -10.48 8.11 15.59
C SER A 7 -9.00 8.18 15.22
N LYS A 8 -8.33 7.04 14.99
CA LYS A 8 -6.90 6.99 14.64
C LYS A 8 -6.57 7.61 13.28
N TRP A 9 -7.50 7.54 12.33
CA TRP A 9 -7.28 7.94 10.94
C TRP A 9 -8.14 9.13 10.49
N GLY A 10 -8.92 9.73 11.38
CA GLY A 10 -9.78 10.87 11.07
C GLY A 10 -10.94 10.54 10.13
N ILE A 11 -11.46 9.32 10.17
CA ILE A 11 -12.57 8.88 9.33
C ILE A 11 -13.88 9.31 10.00
N ASN A 12 -14.66 10.16 9.35
CA ASN A 12 -15.88 10.74 9.90
C ASN A 12 -17.14 9.93 9.52
N SER A 13 -17.12 9.22 8.38
CA SER A 13 -18.31 8.51 7.86
C SER A 13 -18.04 7.05 7.51
N ASN A 14 -19.07 6.21 7.65
CA ASN A 14 -19.03 4.81 7.19
C ASN A 14 -18.82 4.70 5.68
N SER A 15 -19.30 5.68 4.89
CA SER A 15 -19.12 5.68 3.43
C SER A 15 -17.65 5.82 3.02
N GLN A 16 -16.86 6.57 3.79
CA GLN A 16 -15.41 6.69 3.57
C GLN A 16 -14.71 5.33 3.76
N ILE A 17 -15.17 4.52 4.72
CA ILE A 17 -14.62 3.18 4.97
C ILE A 17 -14.86 2.26 3.77
N VAL A 18 -16.06 2.30 3.18
CA VAL A 18 -16.38 1.52 1.98
C VAL A 18 -15.46 1.88 0.82
N ILE A 19 -15.25 3.18 0.57
CA ILE A 19 -14.34 3.66 -0.47
C ILE A 19 -12.91 3.19 -0.20
N ILE A 20 -12.44 3.28 1.05
CA ILE A 20 -11.12 2.78 1.45
C ILE A 20 -10.99 1.28 1.13
N PHE A 21 -11.99 0.46 1.46
CA PHE A 21 -11.96 -0.97 1.16
C PHE A 21 -11.93 -1.27 -0.34
N ILE A 22 -12.71 -0.54 -1.14
CA ILE A 22 -12.69 -0.66 -2.61
C ILE A 22 -11.29 -0.35 -3.13
N VAL A 23 -10.70 0.77 -2.70
CA VAL A 23 -9.35 1.17 -3.12
C VAL A 23 -8.31 0.12 -2.73
N PHE A 24 -8.39 -0.46 -1.53
CA PHE A 24 -7.52 -1.56 -1.12
C PHE A 24 -7.71 -2.82 -1.98
N GLY A 25 -8.95 -3.18 -2.31
CA GLY A 25 -9.26 -4.32 -3.17
C GLY A 25 -8.68 -4.18 -4.57
N VAL A 26 -8.86 -3.00 -5.18
CA VAL A 26 -8.32 -2.70 -6.52
C VAL A 26 -6.79 -2.65 -6.48
N THR A 27 -6.20 -1.99 -5.49
CA THR A 27 -4.74 -1.92 -5.32
C THR A 27 -4.13 -3.31 -5.13
N GLY A 28 -4.75 -4.15 -4.29
CA GLY A 28 -4.28 -5.51 -4.01
C GLY A 28 -4.36 -6.42 -5.24
N SER A 29 -5.47 -6.35 -5.98
CA SER A 29 -5.64 -7.10 -7.23
C SER A 29 -4.64 -6.66 -8.30
N SER A 30 -4.43 -5.35 -8.44
CA SER A 30 -3.46 -4.78 -9.38
C SER A 30 -2.02 -5.19 -9.04
N ALA A 31 -1.66 -5.17 -7.75
CA ALA A 31 -0.34 -5.62 -7.31
C ALA A 31 -0.11 -7.12 -7.55
N ALA A 32 -1.14 -7.95 -7.37
CA ALA A 32 -1.05 -9.38 -7.68
C ALA A 32 -0.80 -9.62 -9.17
N ALA A 33 -1.53 -8.91 -10.04
CA ALA A 33 -1.36 -8.97 -11.49
C ALA A 33 0.03 -8.48 -11.93
N LEU A 34 0.52 -7.38 -11.36
CA LEU A 34 1.86 -6.84 -11.63
C LEU A 34 2.99 -7.71 -11.08
N SER A 35 2.70 -8.65 -10.17
CA SER A 35 3.75 -9.45 -9.53
C SER A 35 4.50 -10.39 -10.48
N GLY A 36 3.87 -10.87 -11.56
CA GLY A 36 4.55 -11.68 -12.57
C GLY A 36 5.54 -10.83 -13.38
N PRO A 37 5.05 -9.81 -14.11
CA PRO A 37 5.88 -8.95 -14.95
C PRO A 37 7.04 -8.28 -14.21
N VAL A 38 6.83 -7.88 -12.95
CA VAL A 38 7.90 -7.30 -12.13
C VAL A 38 8.99 -8.32 -11.84
N MET A 39 8.64 -9.58 -11.52
CA MET A 39 9.66 -10.61 -11.27
C MET A 39 10.43 -10.98 -12.53
N ASP A 40 9.75 -11.04 -13.66
CA ASP A 40 10.37 -11.32 -14.96
C ASP A 40 11.29 -10.19 -15.40
N TYR A 41 10.90 -8.93 -15.16
CA TYR A 41 11.74 -7.75 -15.43
C TYR A 41 13.05 -7.77 -14.63
N PHE A 42 13.00 -8.17 -13.35
CA PHE A 42 14.21 -8.34 -12.53
C PHE A 42 14.96 -9.65 -12.81
N ASN A 43 14.49 -10.46 -13.77
CA ASN A 43 15.05 -11.76 -14.16
C ASN A 43 15.26 -12.71 -12.95
N ILE A 44 14.43 -12.56 -11.91
CA ILE A 44 14.45 -13.39 -10.70
C ILE A 44 13.73 -14.69 -11.05
N SER A 45 14.42 -15.60 -11.72
CA SER A 45 13.84 -16.87 -12.12
C SER A 45 13.94 -17.91 -10.99
N LYS A 46 12.85 -18.66 -10.80
CA LYS A 46 12.76 -19.78 -9.84
C LYS A 46 13.81 -20.87 -10.09
N SER A 47 14.44 -20.89 -11.27
CA SER A 47 15.42 -21.90 -11.67
C SER A 47 16.79 -21.71 -11.01
N PHE A 48 17.17 -20.49 -10.61
CA PHE A 48 18.49 -20.23 -10.01
C PHE A 48 18.45 -20.05 -8.48
N LEU A 49 17.28 -19.86 -7.89
CA LEU A 49 17.13 -19.58 -6.46
C LEU A 49 16.33 -20.67 -5.75
N HIS A 50 16.84 -21.12 -4.60
CA HIS A 50 16.12 -22.04 -3.73
C HIS A 50 14.76 -21.42 -3.33
N PRO A 51 13.65 -22.19 -3.33
CA PRO A 51 12.30 -21.67 -3.06
C PRO A 51 12.18 -20.86 -1.75
N LEU A 52 12.97 -21.22 -0.74
CA LEU A 52 13.07 -20.51 0.55
C LEU A 52 13.60 -19.07 0.43
N ILE A 53 14.46 -18.78 -0.55
CA ILE A 53 15.06 -17.46 -0.77
C ILE A 53 14.20 -16.67 -1.76
N TYR A 54 13.66 -17.36 -2.77
CA TYR A 54 12.82 -16.77 -3.81
C TYR A 54 11.59 -16.05 -3.25
N TRP A 55 10.84 -16.68 -2.33
CA TRP A 55 9.60 -16.10 -1.80
C TRP A 55 9.80 -14.82 -0.98
N PRO A 56 10.73 -14.75 0.00
CA PRO A 56 11.04 -13.51 0.70
C PRO A 56 11.52 -12.40 -0.23
N LEU A 57 12.39 -12.73 -1.20
CA LEU A 57 12.90 -11.76 -2.17
C LEU A 57 11.77 -11.21 -3.04
N ARG A 58 10.86 -12.07 -3.50
CA ARG A 58 9.67 -11.67 -4.26
C ARG A 58 8.81 -10.69 -3.47
N ILE A 59 8.55 -10.94 -2.20
CA ILE A 59 7.78 -10.03 -1.33
C ILE A 59 8.52 -8.69 -1.17
N LEU A 60 9.84 -8.74 -0.97
CA LEU A 60 10.67 -7.55 -0.81
C LEU A 60 10.64 -6.64 -2.03
N VAL A 61 10.75 -7.20 -3.24
CA VAL A 61 10.74 -6.46 -4.51
C VAL A 61 9.33 -5.98 -4.87
N LEU A 62 8.30 -6.77 -4.56
CA LEU A 62 6.92 -6.42 -4.83
C LEU A 62 6.41 -5.31 -3.90
N PHE A 63 6.99 -5.20 -2.70
CA PHE A 63 6.59 -4.20 -1.72
C PHE A 63 6.71 -2.75 -2.23
N PRO A 64 7.85 -2.29 -2.79
CA PRO A 64 7.95 -0.96 -3.40
C PRO A 64 6.87 -0.68 -4.45
N VAL A 65 6.59 -1.66 -5.31
CA VAL A 65 5.54 -1.54 -6.34
C VAL A 65 4.17 -1.36 -5.69
N TYR A 66 3.87 -2.14 -4.66
CA TYR A 66 2.64 -1.99 -3.89
C TYR A 66 2.51 -0.60 -3.24
N GLN A 67 3.59 -0.04 -2.68
CA GLN A 67 3.55 1.30 -2.09
C GLN A 67 3.23 2.38 -3.13
N ILE A 68 3.82 2.27 -4.33
CA ILE A 68 3.55 3.19 -5.45
C ILE A 68 2.10 3.10 -5.87
N LEU A 69 1.57 1.88 -6.07
CA LEU A 69 0.18 1.66 -6.44
C LEU A 69 -0.78 2.23 -5.38
N LEU A 70 -0.48 2.03 -4.09
CA LEU A 70 -1.31 2.50 -3.00
C LEU A 70 -1.42 4.03 -2.96
N ILE A 71 -0.33 4.75 -3.26
CA ILE A 71 -0.35 6.21 -3.41
C ILE A 71 -1.13 6.62 -4.66
N TRP A 72 -0.91 5.93 -5.79
CA TRP A 72 -1.60 6.18 -7.06
C TRP A 72 -3.12 6.00 -6.97
N PHE A 73 -3.59 4.89 -6.41
CA PHE A 73 -5.03 4.68 -6.22
C PHE A 73 -5.61 5.60 -5.15
N GLY A 74 -4.83 6.00 -4.15
CA GLY A 74 -5.23 7.04 -3.19
C GLY A 74 -5.44 8.41 -3.84
N LEU A 75 -4.55 8.80 -4.77
CA LEU A 75 -4.73 10.00 -5.61
C LEU A 75 -6.00 9.90 -6.46
N PHE A 76 -6.19 8.76 -7.13
CA PHE A 76 -7.36 8.53 -7.99
C PHE A 76 -8.67 8.60 -7.21
N ALA A 77 -8.73 7.96 -6.03
CA ALA A 77 -9.90 8.02 -5.15
C ALA A 77 -10.20 9.44 -4.68
N SER A 78 -9.18 10.21 -4.28
CA SER A 78 -9.33 11.62 -3.92
C SER A 78 -9.85 12.46 -5.10
N ALA A 79 -9.34 12.23 -6.31
CA ALA A 79 -9.80 12.92 -7.51
C ALA A 79 -11.27 12.59 -7.84
N LEU A 80 -11.64 11.30 -7.84
CA LEU A 80 -13.00 10.85 -8.10
C LEU A 80 -13.99 11.45 -7.09
N VAL A 81 -13.71 11.34 -5.78
CA VAL A 81 -14.60 11.89 -4.76
C VAL A 81 -14.70 13.41 -4.88
N SER A 82 -13.60 14.08 -5.26
CA SER A 82 -13.64 15.52 -5.52
C SER A 82 -14.56 15.91 -6.67
N VAL A 83 -14.58 15.11 -7.74
CA VAL A 83 -15.47 15.32 -8.89
C VAL A 83 -16.93 15.08 -8.48
N PHE A 84 -17.23 14.01 -7.75
CA PHE A 84 -18.61 13.71 -7.33
C PHE A 84 -19.16 14.68 -6.27
N THR A 85 -18.30 15.22 -5.41
CA THR A 85 -18.70 16.13 -4.32
C THR A 85 -18.60 17.60 -4.75
N PHE A 86 -18.03 17.88 -5.94
CA PHE A 86 -17.69 19.22 -6.42
C PHE A 86 -16.86 20.05 -5.43
N GLN A 87 -16.13 19.38 -4.54
CA GLN A 87 -15.29 19.96 -3.50
C GLN A 87 -13.94 19.27 -3.47
N LYS A 88 -12.87 19.98 -3.12
CA LYS A 88 -11.52 19.41 -3.10
C LYS A 88 -11.34 18.47 -1.90
N ASP A 89 -11.34 17.17 -2.15
CA ASP A 89 -11.06 16.13 -1.15
C ASP A 89 -9.60 15.68 -1.25
N LYS A 90 -8.82 15.93 -0.18
CA LYS A 90 -7.44 15.42 -0.03
C LYS A 90 -7.34 14.25 0.96
N PHE A 91 -8.46 13.81 1.50
CA PHE A 91 -8.51 12.85 2.59
C PHE A 91 -7.94 11.49 2.16
N TYR A 92 -8.42 10.92 1.05
CA TYR A 92 -7.98 9.58 0.60
C TYR A 92 -6.50 9.56 0.26
N PHE A 93 -6.01 10.55 -0.48
CA PHE A 93 -4.58 10.68 -0.74
C PHE A 93 -3.76 10.74 0.54
N ASN A 94 -4.11 11.62 1.48
CA ASN A 94 -3.38 11.75 2.75
C ASN A 94 -3.44 10.47 3.59
N PHE A 95 -4.59 9.80 3.60
CA PHE A 95 -4.80 8.54 4.30
C PHE A 95 -3.87 7.45 3.74
N PHE A 96 -3.90 7.21 2.42
CA PHE A 96 -3.08 6.20 1.78
C PHE A 96 -1.59 6.55 1.81
N TYR A 97 -1.23 7.83 1.62
CA TYR A 97 0.15 8.30 1.78
C TYR A 97 0.69 8.05 3.19
N LYS A 98 -0.09 8.35 4.23
CA LYS A 98 0.29 8.08 5.62
C LYS A 98 0.45 6.58 5.87
N ILE A 99 -0.45 5.75 5.35
CA ILE A 99 -0.33 4.29 5.43
C ILE A 99 0.94 3.81 4.75
N ALA A 100 1.21 4.25 3.51
CA ALA A 100 2.40 3.88 2.76
C ALA A 100 3.67 4.20 3.54
N LYS A 101 3.78 5.43 4.05
CA LYS A 101 4.92 5.88 4.85
C LYS A 101 5.10 5.03 6.12
N VAL A 102 4.02 4.74 6.84
CA VAL A 102 4.08 3.89 8.05
C VAL A 102 4.54 2.48 7.71
N MET A 103 4.06 1.89 6.61
CA MET A 103 4.48 0.56 6.16
C MET A 103 5.96 0.53 5.78
N VAL A 104 6.43 1.53 5.02
CA VAL A 104 7.85 1.64 4.63
C VAL A 104 8.75 1.74 5.86
N VAL A 105 8.44 2.64 6.80
CA VAL A 105 9.25 2.80 8.02
C VAL A 105 9.25 1.51 8.85
N LYS A 106 8.09 0.87 9.02
CA LYS A 106 8.00 -0.42 9.72
C LYS A 106 8.82 -1.50 9.03
N MET A 107 8.81 -1.56 7.70
CA MET A 107 9.58 -2.55 6.96
C MET A 107 11.08 -2.31 7.08
N ILE A 108 11.55 -1.06 6.98
CA ILE A 108 12.96 -0.73 7.20
C ILE A 108 13.36 -1.07 8.65
N LYS A 109 12.49 -0.77 9.63
CA LYS A 109 12.72 -1.15 11.03
C LYS A 109 12.82 -2.67 11.20
N LEU A 110 11.98 -3.44 10.52
CA LEU A 110 12.02 -4.91 10.53
C LEU A 110 13.33 -5.43 9.92
N LEU A 111 13.70 -4.94 8.75
CA LEU A 111 14.90 -5.38 8.02
C LEU A 111 16.20 -4.99 8.74
N SER A 112 16.20 -3.88 9.47
CA SER A 112 17.35 -3.45 10.29
C SER A 112 17.39 -4.07 11.67
N GLY A 113 16.51 -5.04 12.00
CA GLY A 113 16.44 -5.64 13.34
C GLY A 113 16.12 -4.62 14.44
N GLY A 114 15.50 -3.48 14.08
CA GLY A 114 15.20 -2.39 15.00
C GLY A 114 16.34 -1.40 15.23
N ILE A 115 17.50 -1.55 14.59
CA ILE A 115 18.70 -0.73 14.84
C ILE A 115 18.53 0.70 14.31
N LEU A 116 17.96 0.89 13.11
CA LEU A 116 17.88 2.21 12.44
C LEU A 116 16.86 3.18 13.06
N PHE A 117 15.97 2.71 13.93
CA PHE A 117 14.92 3.52 14.56
C PHE A 117 14.81 3.27 16.06
N LYS A 118 15.97 3.02 16.69
CA LYS A 118 16.13 2.97 18.13
C LYS A 118 16.29 4.42 18.61
N ASN A 119 15.16 5.08 18.87
CA ASN A 119 15.13 6.21 19.80
C ASN A 119 15.05 5.64 21.22
#